data_AF-A0A7S2Y173-F1
#
_entry.id   AF-A0A7S2Y173-F1
#
_cell.length_a   1.000
_cell.length_b   1.000
_cell.length_c   1.000
_cell.angle_alpha   90.00
_cell.angle_beta   90.00
_cell.angle_gamma   90.00
#
_symmetry.space_group_name_H-M   'P 1'
#
loop_
_entity.id
_entity.type
_entity.pdbx_description
1 polymer ?
#
loop_
_entity_poly.entity_id
_entity_poly.type
_entity_poly.pdbx_seq_one_letter_code
_entity_poly.pdbx_strand_id
1 'polypeptide(L)'
;SKMGSGSGQVVEEVKELLMACHYAHMMHVCSDRNLNELALKISITLLRYSGILPSDKLFYQAGMLAKANGENNLAFVLLNRYVDLTEAIEDGDISAIDNADFAEATNVPFDENVPAKQYLPDEDSREEVRDWVLSVCMDAKIEQALPGRPPDGELEGNIYDGLYASDHPTCIITGFPVARRHLLRLDNAQANKTDWNTYVRETKTDPWTGQPQNPQY
;
A
#
# COMPACT_ATOMS: atom_id res chain seq x y z
N SER A 1 -5.13 -41.27 -0.39
CA SER A 1 -5.03 -40.33 -1.51
C SER A 1 -4.83 -38.93 -0.96
N LYS A 2 -3.57 -38.48 -0.81
CA LYS A 2 -3.18 -37.12 -0.41
C LYS A 2 -2.11 -36.67 -1.41
N MET A 3 -2.53 -36.28 -2.61
CA MET A 3 -1.64 -35.72 -3.64
C MET A 3 -2.27 -34.52 -4.37
N GLY A 4 -3.30 -33.89 -3.79
CA GLY A 4 -4.06 -32.81 -4.44
C GLY A 4 -3.90 -31.41 -3.85
N SER A 5 -3.18 -31.22 -2.73
CA SER A 5 -3.13 -29.90 -2.05
C SER A 5 -1.94 -29.03 -2.46
N GLY A 6 -0.84 -29.61 -2.95
CA GLY A 6 0.40 -28.86 -3.23
C GLY A 6 0.36 -28.00 -4.49
N SER A 7 -0.35 -28.44 -5.54
CA SER A 7 -0.43 -27.68 -6.80
C SER A 7 -1.29 -26.41 -6.68
N GLY A 8 -2.37 -26.46 -5.89
CA GLY A 8 -3.23 -25.29 -5.64
C GLY A 8 -2.50 -24.20 -4.82
N GLN A 9 -1.72 -24.61 -3.82
CA GLN A 9 -0.94 -23.70 -2.99
C GLN A 9 0.14 -22.96 -3.80
N VAL A 10 0.89 -23.67 -4.63
CA VAL A 10 1.91 -23.07 -5.52
C VAL A 10 1.27 -22.07 -6.49
N VAL A 11 0.06 -22.34 -6.98
CA VAL A 11 -0.64 -21.43 -7.89
C VAL A 11 -1.04 -20.13 -7.19
N GLU A 12 -1.49 -20.18 -5.93
CA GLU A 12 -1.84 -18.97 -5.17
C GLU A 12 -0.60 -18.15 -4.80
N GLU A 13 0.49 -18.79 -4.38
CA GLU A 13 1.76 -18.11 -4.08
C GLU A 13 2.30 -17.37 -5.32
N VAL A 14 2.27 -18.02 -6.49
CA VAL A 14 2.68 -17.38 -7.75
C VAL A 14 1.81 -16.17 -8.10
N LYS A 15 0.49 -16.25 -7.86
CA LYS A 15 -0.41 -15.10 -8.09
C LYS A 15 -0.10 -13.96 -7.13
N GLU A 16 0.16 -14.25 -5.87
CA GLU A 16 0.49 -13.24 -4.87
C GLU A 16 1.78 -12.51 -5.23
N LEU A 17 2.84 -13.26 -5.58
CA LEU A 17 4.11 -12.70 -6.06
C LEU A 17 3.94 -11.88 -7.34
N LEU A 18 3.12 -12.36 -8.28
CA LEU A 18 2.82 -11.64 -9.52
C LEU A 18 2.14 -10.29 -9.21
N MET A 19 1.17 -10.27 -8.30
CA MET A 19 0.47 -9.05 -7.95
C MET A 19 1.34 -8.08 -7.14
N ALA A 20 2.19 -8.58 -6.23
CA ALA A 20 3.17 -7.76 -5.52
C ALA A 20 4.12 -7.07 -6.51
N CYS A 21 4.66 -7.82 -7.48
CA CYS A 21 5.52 -7.29 -8.53
C CYS A 21 4.80 -6.26 -9.40
N HIS A 22 3.57 -6.58 -9.82
CA HIS A 22 2.73 -5.69 -10.62
C HIS A 22 2.51 -4.34 -9.92
N TYR A 23 2.05 -4.35 -8.67
CA TYR A 23 1.81 -3.09 -7.94
C TYR A 23 3.10 -2.35 -7.63
N ALA A 24 4.22 -3.04 -7.33
CA ALA A 24 5.51 -2.38 -7.15
C ALA A 24 5.96 -1.64 -8.41
N HIS A 25 5.81 -2.27 -9.57
CA HIS A 25 6.07 -1.62 -10.86
C HIS A 25 5.13 -0.44 -11.10
N MET A 26 3.83 -0.62 -10.89
CA MET A 26 2.82 0.43 -11.09
C MET A 26 3.06 1.65 -10.21
N MET A 27 3.49 1.46 -8.96
CA MET A 27 3.84 2.55 -8.06
C MET A 27 4.95 3.41 -8.67
N HIS A 28 6.03 2.78 -9.12
CA HIS A 28 7.16 3.48 -9.75
C HIS A 28 6.75 4.22 -11.03
N VAL A 29 5.99 3.56 -11.91
CA VAL A 29 5.47 4.22 -13.13
C VAL A 29 4.62 5.44 -12.78
N CYS A 30 3.73 5.33 -11.79
CA CYS A 30 2.89 6.44 -11.36
C CYS A 30 3.71 7.57 -10.74
N SER A 31 4.70 7.26 -9.88
CA SER A 31 5.59 8.26 -9.30
C SER A 31 6.39 9.01 -10.37
N ASP A 32 7.00 8.30 -11.32
CA ASP A 32 7.81 8.90 -12.40
C ASP A 32 6.98 9.81 -13.32
N ARG A 33 5.68 9.54 -13.42
CA ARG A 33 4.71 10.31 -14.22
C ARG A 33 3.97 11.39 -13.41
N ASN A 34 4.35 11.63 -12.15
CA ASN A 34 3.67 12.56 -11.23
C ASN A 34 2.18 12.25 -11.01
N LEU A 35 1.79 10.98 -11.11
CA LEU A 35 0.45 10.48 -10.79
C LEU A 35 0.35 10.20 -9.28
N ASN A 36 0.57 11.24 -8.47
CA ASN A 36 0.83 11.13 -7.02
C ASN A 36 -0.30 10.44 -6.23
N GLU A 37 -1.56 10.71 -6.56
CA GLU A 37 -2.70 10.06 -5.91
C GLU A 37 -2.77 8.56 -6.22
N LEU A 38 -2.46 8.17 -7.47
CA LEU A 38 -2.40 6.76 -7.84
C LEU A 38 -1.22 6.07 -7.17
N ALA A 39 -0.04 6.71 -7.16
CA ALA A 39 1.14 6.18 -6.48
C ALA A 39 0.87 5.95 -4.98
N LEU A 40 0.19 6.89 -4.31
CA LEU A 40 -0.21 6.75 -2.92
C LEU A 40 -1.18 5.57 -2.71
N LYS A 41 -2.25 5.46 -3.50
CA LYS A 41 -3.16 4.29 -3.41
C LYS A 41 -2.39 2.99 -3.61
N ILE A 42 -1.48 2.94 -4.58
CA ILE A 42 -0.67 1.75 -4.82
C ILE A 42 0.26 1.43 -3.63
N SER A 43 0.90 2.44 -3.03
CA SER A 43 1.77 2.21 -1.86
C SER A 43 1.00 1.69 -0.65
N ILE A 44 -0.26 2.12 -0.44
CA ILE A 44 -1.14 1.56 0.59
C ILE A 44 -1.48 0.10 0.28
N THR A 45 -1.79 -0.21 -0.99
CA THR A 45 -1.98 -1.60 -1.42
C THR A 45 -0.77 -2.47 -1.14
N LEU A 46 0.43 -1.93 -1.33
CA LEU A 46 1.68 -2.68 -1.17
C LEU A 46 1.93 -3.15 0.26
N LEU A 47 1.37 -2.48 1.27
CA LEU A 47 1.48 -2.88 2.69
C LEU A 47 0.98 -4.32 2.92
N ARG A 48 0.01 -4.80 2.12
CA ARG A 48 -0.47 -6.20 2.14
C ARG A 48 0.62 -7.23 1.89
N TYR A 49 1.66 -6.83 1.19
CA TYR A 49 2.75 -7.69 0.75
C TYR A 49 3.99 -7.55 1.63
N SER A 50 3.84 -7.08 2.88
CA SER A 50 4.95 -6.93 3.83
C SER A 50 5.66 -8.23 4.20
N GLY A 51 4.98 -9.39 4.06
CA GLY A 51 5.63 -10.70 4.18
C GLY A 51 6.45 -11.13 2.96
N ILE A 52 6.42 -10.36 1.87
CA ILE A 52 7.13 -10.64 0.61
C ILE A 52 8.18 -9.57 0.34
N LEU A 53 7.83 -8.31 0.57
CA LEU A 53 8.65 -7.13 0.36
C LEU A 53 9.07 -6.55 1.72
N PRO A 54 10.28 -5.98 1.85
CA PRO A 54 10.75 -5.44 3.13
C PRO A 54 9.76 -4.44 3.72
N SER A 55 9.29 -4.73 4.94
CA SER A 55 8.23 -3.96 5.60
C SER A 55 8.64 -2.50 5.84
N ASP A 56 9.86 -2.26 6.30
CA ASP A 56 10.43 -0.92 6.52
C ASP A 56 10.38 -0.06 5.25
N LYS A 57 10.76 -0.63 4.10
CA LYS A 57 10.64 0.03 2.79
C LYS A 57 9.20 0.42 2.48
N LEU A 58 8.26 -0.51 2.67
CA LEU A 58 6.85 -0.28 2.33
C LEU A 58 6.24 0.84 3.18
N PHE A 59 6.46 0.80 4.49
CA PHE A 59 5.97 1.83 5.42
C PHE A 59 6.59 3.19 5.15
N TYR A 60 7.90 3.25 4.89
CA TYR A 60 8.57 4.49 4.49
C TYR A 60 7.97 5.07 3.21
N GLN A 61 7.88 4.27 2.14
CA GLN A 61 7.40 4.76 0.85
C GLN A 61 5.94 5.23 0.92
N ALA A 62 5.08 4.46 1.58
CA ALA A 62 3.68 4.82 1.78
C ALA A 62 3.53 6.09 2.62
N GLY A 63 4.29 6.21 3.72
CA GLY A 63 4.28 7.38 4.58
C GLY A 63 4.77 8.66 3.88
N MET A 64 5.84 8.57 3.09
CA MET A 64 6.36 9.70 2.32
C MET A 64 5.40 10.14 1.21
N LEU A 65 4.75 9.20 0.52
CA LEU A 65 3.71 9.50 -0.46
C LEU A 65 2.47 10.12 0.20
N ALA A 66 2.06 9.63 1.37
CA ALA A 66 0.96 10.21 2.14
C ALA A 66 1.27 11.66 2.52
N LYS A 67 2.48 11.91 3.04
CA LYS A 67 2.97 13.25 3.39
C LYS A 67 2.95 14.18 2.18
N ALA A 68 3.44 13.72 1.02
CA ALA A 68 3.47 14.50 -0.21
C ALA A 68 2.07 14.83 -0.79
N ASN A 69 1.06 14.02 -0.50
CA ASN A 69 -0.33 14.26 -0.89
C ASN A 69 -1.13 15.03 0.19
N GLY A 70 -0.51 15.41 1.32
CA GLY A 70 -1.18 16.13 2.41
C GLY A 70 -2.02 15.24 3.33
N GLU A 71 -1.92 13.92 3.21
CA GLU A 71 -2.57 12.94 4.09
C GLU A 71 -1.79 12.80 5.41
N ASN A 72 -1.67 13.91 6.16
CA ASN A 72 -0.73 14.03 7.29
C ASN A 72 -0.98 13.00 8.40
N ASN A 73 -2.25 12.68 8.69
CA ASN A 73 -2.58 11.67 9.70
C ASN A 73 -2.12 10.27 9.27
N LEU A 74 -2.43 9.87 8.03
CA LEU A 74 -1.97 8.60 7.47
C LEU A 74 -0.43 8.56 7.39
N ALA A 75 0.19 9.66 6.95
CA ALA A 75 1.64 9.78 6.91
C ALA A 75 2.28 9.59 8.28
N PHE A 76 1.69 10.17 9.32
CA PHE A 76 2.15 10.02 10.69
C PHE A 76 2.14 8.55 11.12
N VAL A 77 0.99 7.88 11.02
CA VAL A 77 0.86 6.49 11.47
C VAL A 77 1.84 5.57 10.71
N LEU A 78 1.96 5.75 9.39
CA LEU A 78 2.86 4.94 8.56
C LEU A 78 4.35 5.20 8.86
N LEU A 79 4.74 6.47 9.03
CA LEU A 79 6.12 6.82 9.33
C LEU A 79 6.50 6.50 10.77
N ASN A 80 5.56 6.54 11.72
CA ASN A 80 5.79 6.06 13.07
C ASN A 80 6.13 4.57 13.07
N ARG A 81 5.35 3.74 12.34
CA ARG A 81 5.67 2.33 12.16
C ARG A 81 7.02 2.11 11.45
N TYR A 82 7.40 2.97 10.52
CA TYR A 82 8.73 2.90 9.91
C TYR A 82 9.86 3.16 10.93
N VAL A 83 9.67 4.10 11.86
CA VAL A 83 10.63 4.35 12.94
C VAL A 83 10.75 3.12 13.84
N ASP A 84 9.63 2.54 14.27
CA ASP A 84 9.62 1.31 15.07
C ASP A 84 10.36 0.15 14.37
N LEU A 85 10.12 -0.02 13.06
CA LEU A 85 10.80 -1.04 12.26
C LEU A 85 12.31 -0.76 12.13
N THR A 86 12.71 0.50 12.03
CA THR A 86 14.13 0.89 11.97
C THR A 86 14.84 0.49 13.26
N GLU A 87 14.23 0.73 14.42
CA GLU A 87 14.77 0.35 15.73
C GLU A 87 14.82 -1.18 15.88
N ALA A 88 13.75 -1.88 15.51
CA ALA A 88 13.69 -3.34 15.52
C ALA A 88 14.75 -4.00 14.61
N ILE A 89 15.08 -3.38 13.47
CA ILE A 89 16.16 -3.85 12.58
C ILE A 89 17.54 -3.68 13.22
N GLU A 90 17.77 -2.61 13.98
CA GLU A 90 19.04 -2.39 14.68
C GLU A 90 19.23 -3.36 15.86
N ASP A 91 18.16 -3.60 16.61
CA ASP A 91 18.16 -4.51 17.76
C ASP A 91 18.03 -5.98 17.34
N GLY A 92 17.54 -6.24 16.13
CA GLY A 92 17.24 -7.58 15.63
C GLY A 92 16.04 -8.23 16.33
N ASP A 93 15.14 -7.44 16.89
CA ASP A 93 14.00 -7.88 17.69
C ASP A 93 12.72 -7.11 17.34
N ILE A 94 11.75 -7.81 16.74
CA ILE A 94 10.45 -7.23 16.37
C ILE A 94 9.45 -7.17 17.53
N SER A 95 9.72 -7.87 18.63
CA SER A 95 8.76 -8.05 19.74
C SER A 95 8.47 -6.77 20.51
N ALA A 96 9.31 -5.74 20.34
CA ALA A 96 9.12 -4.41 20.91
C ALA A 96 8.04 -3.59 20.18
N ILE A 97 7.67 -3.94 18.95
CA ILE A 97 6.69 -3.18 18.16
C ILE A 97 5.26 -3.56 18.59
N ASP A 98 4.49 -2.57 19.05
CA ASP A 98 3.05 -2.72 19.27
C ASP A 98 2.28 -2.55 17.95
N ASN A 99 1.31 -3.45 17.70
CA ASN A 99 0.44 -3.40 16.53
C ASN A 99 -0.94 -2.77 16.76
N ALA A 100 -1.16 -2.13 17.90
CA ALA A 100 -2.42 -1.48 18.24
C ALA A 100 -2.92 -0.50 17.16
N ASP A 101 -2.05 0.34 16.59
CA ASP A 101 -2.42 1.36 15.59
C ASP A 101 -2.97 0.79 14.28
N PHE A 102 -2.64 -0.47 13.99
CA PHE A 102 -3.06 -1.19 12.77
C PHE A 102 -3.99 -2.37 13.09
N ALA A 103 -4.46 -2.50 14.33
CA ALA A 103 -5.25 -3.66 14.75
C ALA A 103 -6.51 -3.89 13.91
N GLU A 104 -7.14 -2.81 13.43
CA GLU A 104 -8.33 -2.89 12.56
C GLU A 104 -7.98 -2.93 11.05
N ALA A 105 -6.75 -2.57 10.67
CA ALA A 105 -6.29 -2.47 9.29
C ALA A 105 -6.00 -3.86 8.70
N THR A 106 -7.05 -4.61 8.40
CA THR A 106 -7.00 -6.01 7.92
C THR A 106 -6.17 -6.27 6.65
N ASN A 107 -5.83 -5.25 5.86
CA ASN A 107 -4.90 -5.35 4.73
C ASN A 107 -3.45 -4.96 5.10
N VAL A 108 -3.14 -4.73 6.36
CA VAL A 108 -1.78 -4.42 6.83
C VAL A 108 -1.35 -5.54 7.77
N PRO A 109 -0.82 -6.66 7.23
CA PRO A 109 -0.35 -7.74 8.07
C PRO A 109 0.89 -7.31 8.88
N PHE A 110 0.98 -7.81 10.11
CA PHE A 110 2.17 -7.68 10.92
C PHE A 110 3.12 -8.82 10.57
N ASP A 111 4.23 -8.50 9.91
CA ASP A 111 5.29 -9.48 9.66
C ASP A 111 6.05 -9.72 10.96
N GLU A 112 6.17 -10.98 11.36
CA GLU A 112 6.93 -11.38 12.55
C GLU A 112 8.44 -11.47 12.28
N ASN A 113 8.88 -11.19 11.05
CA ASN A 113 10.28 -11.17 10.65
C ASN A 113 10.81 -9.74 10.52
N VAL A 114 11.97 -9.51 11.12
CA VAL A 114 12.73 -8.28 10.92
C VAL A 114 13.41 -8.31 9.55
N PRO A 115 13.29 -7.25 8.72
CA PRO A 115 14.09 -7.13 7.50
C PRO A 115 15.59 -7.27 7.77
N ALA A 116 16.30 -7.99 6.92
CA ALA A 116 17.73 -8.28 7.14
C ALA A 116 18.64 -7.05 7.05
N LYS A 117 18.17 -5.96 6.43
CA LYS A 117 18.89 -4.71 6.24
C LYS A 117 17.91 -3.55 6.20
N GLN A 118 18.35 -2.40 6.68
CA GLN A 118 17.65 -1.13 6.54
C GLN A 118 17.44 -0.77 5.07
N TYR A 119 16.27 -0.27 4.74
CA TYR A 119 15.93 0.26 3.42
C TYR A 119 16.72 1.54 3.12
N LEU A 120 16.73 2.49 4.06
CA LEU A 120 17.58 3.68 3.98
C LEU A 120 18.94 3.33 4.58
N PRO A 121 20.04 3.37 3.79
CA PRO A 121 21.34 2.92 4.26
C PRO A 121 22.03 3.94 5.17
N ASP A 122 21.68 5.22 5.08
CA ASP A 122 22.27 6.31 5.84
C ASP A 122 21.44 6.66 7.08
N GLU A 123 22.11 7.03 8.17
CA GLU A 123 21.45 7.46 9.41
C GLU A 123 20.71 8.79 9.23
N ASP A 124 21.30 9.72 8.48
CA ASP A 124 20.78 11.09 8.35
C ASP A 124 19.35 11.08 7.78
N SER A 125 19.07 10.31 6.72
CA SER A 125 17.73 10.20 6.15
C SER A 125 16.73 9.51 7.10
N ARG A 126 17.20 8.62 7.99
CA ARG A 126 16.36 7.98 9.01
C ARG A 126 16.02 8.96 10.12
N GLU A 127 16.99 9.74 10.55
CA GLU A 127 16.82 10.79 11.55
C GLU A 127 15.87 11.89 11.06
N GLU A 128 15.92 12.28 9.78
CA GLU A 128 14.96 13.23 9.20
C GLU A 128 13.50 12.73 9.34
N VAL A 129 13.27 11.42 9.23
CA VAL A 129 11.94 10.83 9.43
C VAL A 129 11.58 10.82 10.91
N ARG A 130 12.51 10.45 11.81
CA ARG A 130 12.30 10.49 13.26
C ARG A 130 11.95 11.91 13.73
N ASP A 131 12.72 12.90 13.31
CA ASP A 131 12.49 14.32 13.61
C ASP A 131 11.10 14.77 13.13
N TRP A 132 10.70 14.36 11.92
CA TRP A 132 9.37 14.68 11.41
C TRP A 132 8.27 14.03 12.25
N VAL A 133 8.38 12.74 12.59
CA VAL A 133 7.40 12.03 13.44
C VAL A 133 7.29 12.72 14.80
N LEU A 134 8.42 13.02 15.44
CA LEU A 134 8.45 13.75 16.72
C LEU A 134 7.80 15.13 16.63
N SER A 135 8.03 15.86 15.54
CA SER A 135 7.41 17.17 15.33
C SER A 135 5.88 17.08 15.22
N VAL A 136 5.37 16.00 14.62
CA VAL A 136 3.93 15.75 14.46
C VAL A 136 3.30 15.27 15.76
N CYS A 137 3.99 14.45 16.57
CA CYS A 137 3.52 14.05 17.91
C CYS A 137 3.15 15.26 18.78
N MET A 138 3.85 16.38 18.61
CA MET A 138 3.62 17.62 19.35
C MET A 138 2.45 18.47 18.79
N ASP A 139 1.94 18.15 17.59
CA ASP A 139 0.81 18.86 16.97
C ASP A 139 -0.53 18.21 17.33
N ALA A 140 -1.30 18.87 18.20
CA ALA A 140 -2.61 18.42 18.67
C ALA A 140 -3.70 18.37 17.57
N LYS A 141 -3.41 18.78 16.33
CA LYS A 141 -4.37 18.75 15.22
C LYS A 141 -4.42 17.42 14.47
N ILE A 142 -3.47 16.53 14.72
CA ILE A 142 -3.41 15.23 14.05
C ILE A 142 -3.97 14.17 15.01
N GLU A 143 -4.92 13.37 14.54
CA GLU A 143 -5.62 12.36 15.36
C GLU A 143 -4.69 11.23 15.82
N GLN A 144 -3.58 11.01 15.09
CA GLN A 144 -2.54 10.04 15.39
C GLN A 144 -3.05 8.59 15.44
N ALA A 145 -4.14 8.30 14.71
CA ALA A 145 -4.75 6.97 14.62
C ALA A 145 -5.41 6.76 13.26
N LEU A 146 -5.56 5.50 12.84
CA LEU A 146 -6.33 5.16 11.65
C LEU A 146 -7.84 5.23 11.95
N PRO A 147 -8.67 5.73 11.01
CA PRO A 147 -10.12 5.68 11.15
C PRO A 147 -10.56 4.21 11.11
N GLY A 148 -11.43 3.79 12.01
CA GLY A 148 -11.93 2.42 12.02
C GLY A 148 -12.67 2.02 10.73
N ARG A 149 -12.79 0.71 10.50
CA ARG A 149 -13.47 0.20 9.30
C ARG A 149 -14.96 0.60 9.30
N PRO A 150 -15.52 1.05 8.16
CA PRO A 150 -16.96 1.26 8.03
C PRO A 150 -17.76 -0.01 8.40
N PRO A 151 -18.80 0.09 9.27
CA PRO A 151 -19.45 -1.07 9.89
C PRO A 151 -20.25 -1.96 8.93
N ASP A 152 -20.62 -1.44 7.76
CA ASP A 152 -21.37 -2.13 6.70
C ASP A 152 -20.47 -2.60 5.54
N GLY A 153 -19.17 -2.33 5.61
CA GLY A 153 -18.24 -2.62 4.52
C GLY A 153 -18.44 -1.74 3.29
N GLU A 154 -19.19 -0.63 3.41
CA GLU A 154 -19.28 0.36 2.33
C GLU A 154 -17.93 1.06 2.11
N LEU A 155 -17.68 1.42 0.85
CA LEU A 155 -16.50 2.18 0.46
C LEU A 155 -16.80 3.67 0.55
N GLU A 156 -16.04 4.38 1.37
CA GLU A 156 -16.18 5.83 1.55
C GLU A 156 -15.59 6.60 0.37
N GLY A 157 -14.76 5.95 -0.44
CA GLY A 157 -14.08 6.56 -1.59
C GLY A 157 -12.87 7.39 -1.17
N ASN A 158 -12.30 7.12 0.00
CA ASN A 158 -11.12 7.81 0.54
C ASN A 158 -9.88 6.90 0.52
N ILE A 159 -8.75 7.43 0.99
CA ILE A 159 -7.48 6.69 0.95
C ILE A 159 -7.45 5.49 1.92
N TYR A 160 -8.25 5.51 2.97
CA TYR A 160 -8.27 4.47 3.99
C TYR A 160 -8.97 3.18 3.52
N ASP A 161 -9.81 3.25 2.47
CA ASP A 161 -10.45 2.07 1.86
C ASP A 161 -9.43 0.97 1.47
N GLY A 162 -8.19 1.34 1.16
CA GLY A 162 -7.11 0.39 0.84
C GLY A 162 -6.60 -0.44 2.04
N LEU A 163 -6.80 0.06 3.27
CA LEU A 163 -6.31 -0.58 4.51
C LEU A 163 -7.21 -1.71 4.99
N TYR A 164 -8.41 -1.85 4.43
CA TYR A 164 -9.41 -2.81 4.89
C TYR A 164 -9.76 -3.84 3.82
N ALA A 165 -9.91 -5.09 4.24
CA ALA A 165 -10.39 -6.17 3.40
C ALA A 165 -11.82 -5.87 2.91
N SER A 166 -12.09 -6.16 1.64
CA SER A 166 -13.36 -5.86 0.99
C SER A 166 -13.73 -6.97 0.02
N ASP A 167 -15.04 -7.24 -0.09
CA ASP A 167 -15.61 -8.17 -1.08
C ASP A 167 -15.76 -7.52 -2.46
N HIS A 168 -15.45 -6.22 -2.59
CA HIS A 168 -15.45 -5.52 -3.86
C HIS A 168 -14.29 -5.97 -4.76
N PRO A 169 -14.47 -5.92 -6.10
CA PRO A 169 -13.38 -6.15 -7.03
C PRO A 169 -12.22 -5.18 -6.77
N THR A 170 -10.98 -5.64 -6.94
CA THR A 170 -9.79 -4.81 -6.83
C THR A 170 -9.47 -4.13 -8.15
N CYS A 171 -9.03 -2.87 -8.08
CA CYS A 171 -8.59 -2.09 -9.22
C CYS A 171 -7.23 -2.57 -9.69
N ILE A 172 -7.09 -2.97 -10.95
CA ILE A 172 -5.81 -3.46 -11.50
C ILE A 172 -4.69 -2.41 -11.47
N ILE A 173 -5.02 -1.13 -11.38
CA ILE A 173 -4.01 -0.06 -11.31
C ILE A 173 -3.56 0.12 -9.86
N THR A 174 -4.51 0.26 -8.93
CA THR A 174 -4.25 0.74 -7.57
C THR A 174 -4.31 -0.35 -6.51
N GLY A 175 -4.92 -1.50 -6.81
CA GLY A 175 -5.26 -2.55 -5.85
C GLY A 175 -6.41 -2.21 -4.91
N PHE A 176 -6.95 -1.00 -4.97
CA PHE A 176 -8.05 -0.55 -4.11
C PHE A 176 -9.36 -1.26 -4.46
N PRO A 177 -10.25 -1.46 -3.48
CA PRO A 177 -11.59 -1.95 -3.75
C PRO A 177 -12.38 -0.97 -4.62
N VAL A 178 -13.20 -1.49 -5.54
CA VAL A 178 -13.93 -0.70 -6.52
C VAL A 178 -15.43 -0.81 -6.30
N ALA A 179 -16.04 0.31 -5.93
CA ALA A 179 -17.48 0.41 -5.80
C ALA A 179 -18.16 0.09 -7.15
N ARG A 180 -19.29 -0.63 -7.12
CA ARG A 180 -20.01 -1.10 -8.31
C ARG A 180 -20.32 0.03 -9.31
N ARG A 181 -20.61 1.24 -8.83
CA ARG A 181 -20.89 2.43 -9.65
C ARG A 181 -19.69 2.96 -10.45
N HIS A 182 -18.46 2.64 -10.03
CA HIS A 182 -17.21 3.08 -10.65
C HIS A 182 -16.47 1.95 -11.36
N LEU A 183 -17.05 0.74 -11.39
CA LEU A 183 -16.41 -0.44 -11.93
C LEU A 183 -16.32 -0.39 -13.46
N LEU A 184 -15.09 -0.37 -13.96
CA LEU A 184 -14.76 -0.62 -15.36
C LEU A 184 -14.35 -2.09 -15.51
N ARG A 185 -15.06 -2.84 -16.37
CA ARG A 185 -14.70 -4.22 -16.72
C ARG A 185 -13.87 -4.23 -18.00
N LEU A 186 -12.71 -4.86 -17.92
CA LEU A 186 -11.79 -5.09 -19.03
C LEU A 186 -11.77 -6.60 -19.31
N ASP A 187 -11.19 -7.02 -20.42
CA ASP A 187 -11.23 -8.42 -20.85
C ASP A 187 -10.67 -9.39 -19.80
N ASN A 188 -9.59 -9.02 -19.12
CA ASN A 188 -8.91 -9.86 -18.12
C ASN A 188 -8.70 -9.17 -16.77
N ALA A 189 -9.31 -7.99 -16.56
CA ALA A 189 -9.06 -7.18 -15.37
C ALA A 189 -10.27 -6.30 -15.03
N GLN A 190 -10.23 -5.70 -13.84
CA GLN A 190 -11.23 -4.75 -13.38
C GLN A 190 -10.50 -3.52 -12.86
N ALA A 191 -11.07 -2.33 -13.06
CA ALA A 191 -10.48 -1.08 -12.62
C ALA A 191 -11.53 -0.12 -12.08
N ASN A 192 -11.11 0.82 -11.24
CA ASN A 192 -11.88 2.03 -11.03
C ASN A 192 -11.79 2.89 -12.30
N LYS A 193 -12.94 3.32 -12.84
CA LYS A 193 -13.01 4.08 -14.09
C LYS A 193 -12.20 5.37 -14.05
N THR A 194 -12.17 6.08 -12.92
CA THR A 194 -11.41 7.32 -12.76
C THR A 194 -9.92 7.03 -12.74
N ASP A 195 -9.48 6.06 -11.93
CA ASP A 195 -8.06 5.66 -11.85
C ASP A 195 -7.55 5.18 -13.23
N TRP A 196 -8.36 4.37 -13.93
CA TRP A 196 -8.09 3.92 -15.30
C TRP A 196 -7.86 5.07 -16.27
N ASN A 197 -8.82 6.00 -16.32
CA ASN A 197 -8.74 7.11 -17.24
C ASN A 197 -7.58 8.05 -16.91
N THR A 198 -7.25 8.23 -15.63
CA THR A 198 -6.09 9.01 -15.22
C THR A 198 -4.79 8.36 -15.64
N TYR A 199 -4.62 7.05 -15.39
CA TYR A 199 -3.42 6.32 -15.80
C TYR A 199 -3.25 6.32 -17.32
N VAL A 200 -4.25 5.82 -18.06
CA VAL A 200 -4.16 5.65 -19.52
C VAL A 200 -4.02 6.98 -20.25
N ARG A 201 -4.61 8.07 -19.73
CA ARG A 201 -4.43 9.40 -20.31
C ARG A 201 -2.96 9.82 -20.31
N GLU A 202 -2.24 9.50 -19.25
CA GLU A 202 -0.84 9.86 -19.07
C GLU A 202 0.12 8.89 -19.76
N THR A 203 -0.09 7.59 -19.60
CA THR A 203 0.84 6.56 -20.09
C THR A 203 0.56 6.12 -21.53
N LYS A 204 -0.67 6.30 -22.02
CA LYS A 204 -1.17 5.80 -23.32
C LYS A 204 -1.10 4.28 -23.48
N THR A 205 -0.98 3.54 -22.38
CA THR A 205 -0.79 2.09 -22.38
C THR A 205 -1.70 1.41 -21.37
N ASP A 206 -2.10 0.18 -21.68
CA ASP A 206 -2.76 -0.72 -20.75
C ASP A 206 -1.79 -1.17 -19.63
N PRO A 207 -2.18 -1.09 -18.35
CA PRO A 207 -1.29 -1.37 -17.22
C PRO A 207 -0.89 -2.84 -17.09
N TRP A 208 -1.60 -3.76 -17.74
CA TRP A 208 -1.33 -5.21 -17.64
C TRP A 208 -0.55 -5.74 -18.85
N THR A 209 -0.96 -5.32 -20.05
CA THR A 209 -0.43 -5.83 -21.33
C THR A 209 0.61 -4.91 -21.96
N GLY A 210 0.71 -3.65 -21.51
CA GLY A 210 1.57 -2.62 -22.10
C GLY A 210 1.15 -2.17 -23.50
N GLN A 211 0.02 -2.67 -24.03
CA GLN A 211 -0.45 -2.32 -25.36
C GLN A 211 -1.02 -0.88 -25.41
N PRO A 212 -0.96 -0.19 -26.56
CA PRO A 212 -1.55 1.13 -26.72
C PRO A 212 -3.03 1.13 -26.30
N GLN A 213 -3.42 2.08 -25.46
CA GLN A 213 -4.78 2.15 -24.93
C GLN A 213 -5.29 3.58 -24.82
N ASN A 214 -6.60 3.74 -24.97
CA ASN A 214 -7.30 5.02 -24.84
C ASN A 214 -8.19 5.06 -23.58
N PRO A 215 -8.41 6.26 -22.98
CA PRO A 215 -9.39 6.41 -21.91
C PRO A 215 -10.79 5.95 -22.33
N GLN A 216 -11.55 5.40 -21.38
CA GLN A 216 -12.91 4.91 -21.56
C GLN A 216 -13.89 5.78 -20.76
N TYR A 217 -14.58 6.69 -21.45
CA TYR A 217 -15.54 7.65 -20.87
C TYR A 217 -16.97 7.14 -20.84
#